data_AF-A0A6B9T8B6-F1
#
_entry.id   AF-A0A6B9T8B6-F1
#
_cell.length_a   1.000
_cell.length_b   1.000
_cell.length_c   1.000
_cell.angle_alpha   90.00
_cell.angle_beta   90.00
_cell.angle_gamma   90.00
#
_symmetry.space_group_name_H-M   'P 1'
#
loop_
_entity.id
_entity.type
_entity.pdbx_description
1 polymer ?
#
loop_
_entity_poly.entity_id
_entity_poly.type
_entity_poly.pdbx_seq_one_letter_code
_entity_poly.pdbx_strand_id
1 'polypeptide(L)'
;MTAKKVAIGATVSVILLAVLVVGIVTVDWNDYTSSDVPESIPDIDPDGPDSIYDENGDLREDSLAYTVFEKYGLVLIPLALLMFGAMIGGVCISREEVEGDDSD
;
A
#
# COMPACT_ATOMS: atom_id res chain seq x y z
N MET A 1 29.98 -14.74 1.11
CA MET A 1 29.09 -13.72 0.49
C MET A 1 27.63 -13.82 0.95
N THR A 2 27.21 -14.96 1.49
CA THR A 2 25.83 -15.31 1.93
C THR A 2 25.37 -14.63 3.22
N ALA A 3 26.17 -14.64 4.30
CA ALA A 3 25.74 -14.09 5.59
C ALA A 3 25.42 -12.59 5.58
N LYS A 4 26.20 -11.78 4.84
CA LYS A 4 25.97 -10.33 4.73
C LYS A 4 24.66 -10.00 4.01
N LYS A 5 24.33 -10.75 2.95
CA LYS A 5 23.08 -10.59 2.20
C LYS A 5 21.86 -11.00 3.04
N VAL A 6 21.98 -12.09 3.81
CA VAL A 6 20.94 -12.55 4.75
C VAL A 6 20.72 -11.51 5.85
N ALA A 7 21.79 -10.95 6.43
CA ALA A 7 21.68 -9.92 7.45
C ALA A 7 20.98 -8.64 6.94
N ILE A 8 21.30 -8.21 5.72
CA ILE A 8 20.62 -7.07 5.07
C ILE A 8 19.13 -7.39 4.88
N GLY A 9 18.80 -8.57 4.34
CA GLY A 9 17.41 -8.99 4.14
C GLY A 9 16.61 -9.03 5.45
N ALA A 10 17.18 -9.59 6.50
CA ALA A 10 16.56 -9.64 7.83
C ALA A 10 16.39 -8.24 8.44
N THR A 11 17.34 -7.33 8.22
CA THR A 11 17.22 -5.96 8.73
C THR A 11 16.11 -5.20 8.00
N VAL A 12 16.04 -5.34 6.66
CA VAL A 12 14.99 -4.72 5.85
C VAL A 12 13.61 -5.26 6.22
N SER A 13 13.46 -6.57 6.43
CA SER A 13 12.16 -7.14 6.80
C SER A 13 11.67 -6.64 8.16
N VAL A 14 12.57 -6.49 9.14
CA VAL A 14 12.22 -5.92 10.46
C VAL A 14 11.79 -4.46 10.34
N ILE A 15 12.47 -3.66 9.52
CA ILE A 15 12.10 -2.26 9.27
C ILE A 15 10.72 -2.17 8.60
N LEU A 16 10.48 -2.99 7.56
CA LEU A 16 9.19 -3.01 6.87
C LEU A 16 8.05 -3.46 7.80
N LEU A 17 8.30 -4.45 8.66
CA LEU A 17 7.35 -4.89 9.69
C LEU A 17 7.05 -3.75 10.68
N ALA A 18 8.07 -3.01 11.12
CA ALA A 18 7.88 -1.88 12.03
C ALA A 18 7.04 -0.78 11.37
N VAL A 19 7.31 -0.43 10.10
CA VAL A 19 6.51 0.54 9.34
C VAL A 19 5.05 0.08 9.21
N LEU A 20 4.83 -1.21 8.94
CA LEU A 20 3.49 -1.78 8.84
C LEU A 20 2.73 -1.69 10.18
N VAL A 21 3.37 -2.07 11.28
CA VAL A 21 2.76 -2.00 12.62
C VAL A 21 2.44 -0.55 12.99
N VAL A 22 3.38 0.38 12.76
CA VAL A 22 3.16 1.80 13.01
C VAL A 22 1.99 2.32 12.19
N GLY A 23 1.96 2.04 10.88
CA GLY A 23 0.86 2.45 10.00
C GLY A 23 -0.50 1.96 10.50
N ILE A 24 -0.58 0.69 10.93
CA ILE A 24 -1.82 0.13 11.48
C ILE A 24 -2.24 0.82 12.78
N VAL A 25 -1.33 1.08 13.72
CA VAL A 25 -1.71 1.68 15.02
C VAL A 25 -1.98 3.18 14.94
N THR A 26 -1.41 3.87 13.95
CA THR A 26 -1.62 5.33 13.76
C THR A 26 -2.89 5.66 12.99
N VAL A 27 -3.43 4.70 12.24
CA VAL A 27 -4.71 4.87 11.53
C VAL A 27 -5.84 4.65 12.52
N ASP A 28 -6.74 5.63 12.63
CA ASP A 28 -8.01 5.43 13.31
C ASP A 28 -8.94 4.63 12.39
N TRP A 29 -8.93 3.31 12.54
CA TRP A 29 -9.73 2.41 11.72
C TRP A 29 -11.22 2.65 11.87
N ASN A 30 -11.67 3.23 12.99
CA ASN A 30 -13.06 3.54 13.21
C ASN A 30 -13.58 4.52 12.15
N ASP A 31 -12.76 5.48 11.69
CA ASP A 31 -13.12 6.43 10.64
C ASP A 31 -13.32 5.78 9.27
N TYR A 32 -12.79 4.57 9.06
CA TYR A 32 -12.82 3.85 7.78
C TYR A 32 -13.69 2.59 7.79
N THR A 33 -14.07 2.08 8.96
CA THR A 33 -14.89 0.85 9.11
C THR A 33 -16.27 1.12 9.73
N SER A 34 -16.69 2.38 9.81
CA SER A 34 -17.95 2.78 10.47
C SER A 34 -19.23 2.38 9.71
N SER A 35 -19.14 2.07 8.41
CA SER A 35 -20.31 1.78 7.57
C SER A 35 -20.14 0.44 6.84
N ASP A 36 -21.12 -0.45 7.03
CA ASP A 36 -21.21 -1.75 6.33
C ASP A 36 -21.81 -1.60 4.90
N VAL A 37 -22.16 -0.39 4.50
CA VAL A 37 -22.73 -0.06 3.18
C VAL A 37 -21.79 0.89 2.42
N PRO A 38 -21.78 0.85 1.08
CA PRO A 38 -21.03 1.81 0.29
C PRO A 38 -21.53 3.23 0.56
N GLU A 39 -20.69 4.07 1.15
CA GLU A 39 -20.97 5.49 1.34
C GLU A 39 -20.44 6.27 0.13
N SER A 40 -21.25 7.19 -0.40
CA SER A 40 -20.76 8.15 -1.38
C SER A 40 -19.72 9.02 -0.70
N ILE A 41 -18.52 9.15 -1.26
CA ILE A 41 -17.52 10.10 -0.81
C ILE A 41 -17.95 11.46 -1.36
N PRO A 42 -18.51 12.38 -0.53
CA PRO A 42 -19.06 13.65 -1.03
C PRO A 42 -17.97 14.59 -1.54
N ASP A 43 -16.72 14.32 -1.16
CA ASP A 43 -15.54 15.11 -1.50
C ASP A 43 -14.93 14.74 -2.86
N ILE A 44 -15.54 13.85 -3.65
CA ILE A 44 -15.00 13.50 -4.97
C ILE A 44 -16.03 13.90 -6.02
N ASP A 45 -15.64 14.77 -6.95
CA ASP A 45 -16.43 15.09 -8.14
C ASP A 45 -16.06 14.12 -9.28
N PRO A 46 -16.86 13.05 -9.53
CA PRO A 46 -16.53 12.04 -10.53
C PRO A 46 -16.69 12.55 -11.97
N ASP A 47 -17.42 13.64 -12.18
CA ASP A 47 -17.69 14.25 -13.47
C ASP A 47 -16.87 15.54 -13.69
N GLY A 48 -16.07 15.93 -12.69
CA GLY A 48 -15.21 17.10 -12.71
C GLY A 48 -13.98 16.93 -13.62
N PRO A 49 -13.29 18.03 -13.96
CA PRO A 49 -12.08 17.94 -14.76
C PRO A 49 -11.01 17.10 -14.03
N ASP A 50 -10.32 16.23 -14.76
CA ASP A 50 -9.31 15.29 -14.22
C ASP A 50 -8.01 15.99 -13.73
N SER A 51 -8.04 17.32 -13.62
CA SER A 51 -6.93 18.16 -13.16
C SER A 51 -6.83 18.15 -11.64
N ILE A 52 -5.60 17.98 -11.14
CA ILE A 52 -5.23 18.06 -9.72
C ILE A 52 -5.19 19.51 -9.22
N TYR A 53 -5.13 20.47 -10.15
CA TYR A 53 -5.12 21.90 -9.86
C TYR A 53 -6.40 22.56 -10.34
N ASP A 54 -6.88 23.56 -9.60
CA ASP A 54 -8.02 24.38 -9.97
C ASP A 54 -7.61 25.48 -10.96
N GLU A 55 -8.57 26.33 -11.35
CA GLU A 55 -8.33 27.47 -12.27
C GLU A 55 -7.38 28.53 -11.67
N ASN A 56 -7.15 28.52 -10.36
CA ASN A 56 -6.29 29.45 -9.64
C ASN A 56 -4.88 28.86 -9.38
N GLY A 57 -4.66 27.57 -9.71
CA GLY A 57 -3.40 26.86 -9.47
C GLY A 57 -3.28 26.27 -8.06
N ASP A 58 -4.36 26.26 -7.29
CA ASP A 58 -4.42 25.63 -5.98
C ASP A 58 -4.76 24.14 -6.11
N LEU A 59 -4.36 23.35 -5.10
CA LEU A 59 -4.64 21.92 -5.06
C LEU A 59 -6.14 21.68 -4.88
N ARG A 60 -6.73 20.90 -5.78
CA ARG A 60 -8.13 20.50 -5.70
C ARG A 60 -8.33 19.45 -4.63
N GLU A 61 -8.85 19.88 -3.49
CA GLU A 61 -9.23 18.99 -2.38
C GLU A 61 -10.34 18.02 -2.78
N ASP A 62 -11.10 18.35 -3.83
CA ASP A 62 -12.17 17.52 -4.41
C ASP A 62 -11.69 16.50 -5.46
N SER A 63 -10.38 16.42 -5.68
CA SER A 63 -9.77 15.48 -6.63
C SER A 63 -9.59 14.09 -6.01
N LEU A 64 -9.78 13.05 -6.83
CA LEU A 64 -9.46 11.67 -6.48
C LEU A 64 -8.00 11.54 -6.02
N ALA A 65 -7.06 12.21 -6.69
CA ALA A 65 -5.65 12.14 -6.33
C ALA A 65 -5.38 12.72 -4.93
N TYR A 66 -5.99 13.86 -4.61
CA TYR A 66 -5.89 14.46 -3.28
C TYR A 66 -6.47 13.54 -2.21
N THR A 67 -7.67 13.02 -2.44
CA THR A 67 -8.30 12.08 -1.50
C THR A 67 -7.44 10.82 -1.30
N VAL A 68 -6.90 10.23 -2.37
CA VAL A 68 -6.10 9.00 -2.30
C VAL A 68 -4.76 9.22 -1.58
N PHE A 69 -4.06 10.33 -1.83
CA PHE A 69 -2.74 10.57 -1.27
C PHE A 69 -2.76 11.26 0.10
N GLU A 70 -3.64 12.22 0.33
CA GLU A 70 -3.69 12.98 1.58
C GLU A 70 -4.61 12.33 2.62
N LYS A 71 -5.81 11.87 2.22
CA LYS A 71 -6.79 11.27 3.14
C LYS A 71 -6.58 9.77 3.37
N TYR A 72 -6.16 9.04 2.34
CA TYR A 72 -5.94 7.58 2.41
C TYR A 72 -4.47 7.15 2.29
N GLY A 73 -3.53 8.09 2.10
CA GLY A 73 -2.13 7.77 1.85
C GLY A 73 -1.48 6.91 2.92
N LEU A 74 -1.85 7.14 4.19
CA LEU A 74 -1.34 6.34 5.31
C LEU A 74 -1.82 4.88 5.26
N VAL A 75 -3.05 4.63 4.80
CA VAL A 75 -3.63 3.30 4.61
C VAL A 75 -3.05 2.60 3.38
N LEU A 76 -2.59 3.35 2.38
CA LEU A 76 -1.92 2.79 1.20
C LEU A 76 -0.55 2.19 1.53
N ILE A 77 0.14 2.65 2.57
CA ILE A 77 1.44 2.11 2.98
C ILE A 77 1.35 0.62 3.35
N PRO A 78 0.50 0.19 4.31
CA PRO A 78 0.36 -1.23 4.63
C PRO A 78 -0.19 -2.04 3.44
N LEU A 79 -1.09 -1.47 2.62
CA LEU A 79 -1.59 -2.14 1.41
C LEU A 79 -0.45 -2.43 0.40
N ALA A 80 0.41 -1.44 0.13
CA ALA A 80 1.54 -1.58 -0.78
C ALA A 80 2.57 -2.60 -0.27
N LEU A 81 2.85 -2.61 1.04
CA LEU A 81 3.72 -3.61 1.66
C LEU A 81 3.16 -5.02 1.55
N LEU A 82 1.85 -5.18 1.71
CA LEU A 82 1.17 -6.46 1.58
C LEU A 82 1.20 -6.97 0.13
N MET A 83 0.90 -6.10 -0.85
CA MET A 83 0.99 -6.44 -2.27
C MET A 83 2.42 -6.80 -2.69
N PHE A 84 3.41 -6.04 -2.23
CA PHE A 84 4.82 -6.33 -2.49
C PHE A 84 5.24 -7.67 -1.86
N GLY A 85 4.84 -7.94 -0.62
CA GLY A 85 5.08 -9.21 0.06
C GLY A 85 4.45 -10.39 -0.66
N ALA A 86 3.21 -10.26 -1.11
CA ALA A 86 2.51 -11.29 -1.89
C ALA A 86 3.20 -11.57 -3.23
N MET A 87 3.68 -10.53 -3.93
CA MET A 87 4.40 -10.68 -5.19
C MET A 87 5.73 -11.42 -5.00
N ILE A 88 6.53 -11.04 -4.01
CA ILE A 88 7.81 -11.71 -3.73
C ILE A 88 7.58 -13.15 -3.25
N GLY A 89 6.58 -13.39 -2.40
CA GLY A 89 6.21 -14.73 -1.96
C GLY A 89 5.82 -15.63 -3.13
N GLY A 90 5.00 -15.12 -4.05
CA GLY A 90 4.63 -15.85 -5.28
C GLY A 90 5.85 -16.24 -6.13
N VAL A 91 6.77 -15.31 -6.36
CA VAL A 91 8.01 -15.59 -7.12
C VAL A 91 8.89 -16.62 -6.43
N CYS A 92 9.01 -16.57 -5.10
CA CYS A 92 9.79 -17.54 -4.33
C CYS A 92 9.19 -18.94 -4.43
N ILE A 93 7.87 -19.08 -4.28
CA ILE A 93 7.17 -20.37 -4.40
C ILE A 93 7.31 -20.92 -5.82
N SER A 94 7.09 -20.11 -6.85
CA SER A 94 7.24 -20.54 -8.25
C SER A 94 8.68 -20.97 -8.58
N ARG A 95 9.69 -20.42 -7.91
CA ARG A 95 11.08 -20.90 -8.07
C ARG A 95 11.33 -22.22 -7.36
N GLU A 96 10.76 -22.40 -6.17
CA GLU A 96 10.92 -23.64 -5.40
C GLU A 96 10.26 -24.83 -6.10
N GLU A 97 9.11 -24.63 -6.75
CA GLU A 97 8.44 -25.66 -7.56
C GLU A 97 9.27 -26.11 -8.78
N VAL A 98 10.02 -25.20 -9.42
CA VAL A 98 10.88 -25.52 -10.57
C VAL A 98 12.18 -26.21 -10.14
N GLU A 99 12.79 -25.75 -9.03
CA GLU A 99 14.04 -26.34 -8.51
C GLU A 99 13.81 -27.74 -7.89
N GLY A 100 12.57 -28.08 -7.49
CA GLY A 100 12.19 -29.42 -7.03
C GLY A 100 11.90 -30.45 -8.13
N ASP A 101 11.54 -30.00 -9.34
CA ASP A 101 11.13 -30.86 -10.48
C ASP A 101 12.34 -31.42 -11.26
N ASP A 102 13.54 -30.85 -11.09
CA ASP A 102 14.79 -31.28 -11.75
C ASP A 102 15.56 -32.38 -10.96
N SER A 103 14.89 -33.12 -10.07
CA SER A 103 15.51 -34.16 -9.23
C SER A 103 15.36 -35.62 -9.70
N ASP A 104 14.95 -35.83 -10.96
CA ASP A 104 15.00 -37.13 -11.68
C ASP A 104 16.10 -37.19 -12.76
#